data_AF-A0A926TES1-F1
#
_entry.id   AF-A0A926TES1-F1
#
_cell.length_a   1.000
_cell.length_b   1.000
_cell.length_c   1.000
_cell.angle_alpha   90.00
_cell.angle_beta   90.00
_cell.angle_gamma   90.00
#
_symmetry.space_group_name_H-M   'P 1'
#
loop_
_entity.id
_entity.type
_entity.pdbx_description
1 polymer ?
#
loop_
_entity_poly.entity_id
_entity_poly.type
_entity_poly.pdbx_seq_one_letter_code
_entity_poly.pdbx_strand_id
1 'polypeptide(L)' 'MIRLLFAPVTGLAWIAEQIQERADAELDDQENLSKQLLTLQLAFDMGDIPEDEFEVREEELLLAIQAIEDRNRLEASA' A
#
# COMPACT_ATOMS: atom_id res chain seq x y z
N MET A 1 12.37 -31.16 8.79
CA MET A 1 11.86 -30.74 7.47
C MET A 1 10.48 -30.15 7.70
N ILE A 2 10.41 -28.85 8.04
CA ILE A 2 9.23 -28.22 8.66
C ILE A 2 8.95 -26.86 7.98
N ARG A 3 7.91 -26.81 7.13
CA ARG A 3 6.82 -25.80 7.14
C ARG A 3 5.94 -25.96 5.89
N LEU A 4 4.96 -26.85 5.99
CA LEU A 4 3.73 -26.81 5.16
C LEU A 4 2.69 -25.95 5.89
N LEU A 5 3.06 -24.72 6.24
CA LEU A 5 2.23 -23.80 7.05
C LEU A 5 2.20 -22.36 6.51
N PHE A 6 2.60 -22.15 5.26
CA PHE A 6 2.08 -21.03 4.48
C PHE A 6 0.77 -21.48 3.86
N ALA A 7 -0.28 -21.51 4.68
CA ALA A 7 -1.63 -21.37 4.16
C ALA A 7 -1.68 -20.06 3.35
N PRO A 8 -2.47 -19.96 2.27
CA PRO A 8 -2.51 -18.73 1.47
C PRO A 8 -2.88 -17.56 2.36
N VAL A 9 -1.97 -16.59 2.50
CA VAL A 9 -2.11 -15.43 3.38
C VAL A 9 -3.18 -14.53 2.77
N THR A 10 -4.43 -14.80 3.14
CA THR A 10 -5.63 -14.26 2.48
C THR A 10 -5.90 -12.79 2.85
N GLY A 11 -4.99 -12.15 3.61
CA GLY A 11 -5.13 -10.76 4.05
C GLY A 11 -5.03 -9.72 2.93
N LEU A 12 -4.28 -10.01 1.86
CA LEU A 12 -4.03 -9.03 0.78
C LEU A 12 -5.23 -8.82 -0.15
N ALA A 13 -6.06 -9.85 -0.32
CA ALA A 13 -7.26 -9.79 -1.16
C ALA A 13 -8.37 -8.90 -0.57
N TRP A 14 -8.30 -8.56 0.73
CA TRP A 14 -9.29 -7.73 1.42
C TRP A 14 -9.03 -6.23 1.25
N ILE A 15 -7.76 -5.81 1.22
CA ILE A 15 -7.38 -4.38 1.06
C ILE A 15 -7.71 -3.89 -0.37
N ALA A 16 -7.65 -4.79 -1.36
CA ALA A 16 -7.96 -4.49 -2.76
C ALA A 16 -9.41 -4.03 -3.03
N GLU A 17 -10.34 -4.15 -2.07
CA GLU A 17 -11.77 -3.84 -2.26
C GLU A 17 -12.20 -2.48 -1.66
N GLN A 18 -11.29 -1.72 -1.01
CA GLN A 18 -11.64 -0.49 -0.28
C GLN A 18 -11.27 0.85 -0.96
N ILE A 19 -10.71 0.85 -2.17
CA ILE A 19 -10.38 2.08 -2.90
C ILE A 19 -11.49 2.42 -3.92
N GLN A 20 -12.61 2.95 -3.40
CA GLN A 20 -13.71 3.62 -4.11
C GLN A 20 -14.35 4.63 -3.11
N GLU A 21 -14.83 5.85 -3.39
CA GLU A 21 -14.85 6.82 -4.50
C GLU A 21 -15.33 8.16 -3.85
N ARG A 22 -15.13 9.41 -4.32
CA ARG A 22 -14.72 10.03 -5.61
C ARG A 22 -14.44 11.55 -5.41
N ALA A 23 -14.01 12.24 -6.47
CA ALA A 23 -14.25 13.66 -6.80
C ALA A 23 -13.30 14.79 -6.32
N ASP A 24 -12.40 14.58 -5.35
CA ASP A 24 -11.17 15.39 -5.15
C ASP A 24 -9.93 14.47 -5.22
N ALA A 25 -9.95 13.57 -6.22
CA ALA A 25 -9.26 12.28 -6.18
C ALA A 25 -7.74 12.35 -5.93
N GLU A 26 -6.97 13.15 -6.67
CA GLU A 26 -5.49 13.15 -6.58
C GLU A 26 -4.93 13.34 -5.15
N LEU A 27 -5.54 14.22 -4.34
CA LEU A 27 -5.09 14.46 -2.95
C LEU A 27 -5.57 13.36 -2.00
N ASP A 28 -6.82 12.92 -2.17
CA ASP A 28 -7.41 11.85 -1.37
C ASP A 28 -6.70 10.51 -1.63
N ASP A 29 -6.31 10.24 -2.86
CA ASP A 29 -5.52 9.07 -3.28
C ASP A 29 -4.12 9.07 -2.64
N GLN A 30 -3.41 10.20 -2.62
CA GLN A 30 -2.11 10.31 -1.95
C GLN A 30 -2.23 10.12 -0.42
N GLU A 31 -3.27 10.68 0.20
CA GLU A 31 -3.54 10.47 1.64
C GLU A 31 -3.92 9.01 1.93
N ASN A 32 -4.70 8.38 1.05
CA ASN A 32 -5.12 6.97 1.17
C ASN A 32 -3.96 5.99 1.00
N LEU A 33 -3.01 6.24 0.09
CA LEU A 33 -1.77 5.44 0.00
C LEU A 33 -0.89 5.62 1.25
N SER A 34 -0.80 6.84 1.78
CA SER A 34 -0.05 7.13 3.01
C SER A 34 -0.64 6.41 4.23
N LYS A 35 -1.98 6.33 4.34
CA LYS A 35 -2.69 5.55 5.37
C LYS A 35 -2.46 4.03 5.22
N GLN A 36 -2.42 3.53 3.99
CA GLN A 36 -2.13 2.12 3.72
C GLN A 36 -0.70 1.75 4.13
N LEU A 37 0.30 2.61 3.83
CA LEU A 37 1.69 2.40 4.23
C LEU A 37 1.85 2.36 5.76
N LEU A 38 1.22 3.29 6.48
CA LEU A 38 1.21 3.28 7.94
C LEU A 38 0.55 1.99 8.51
N THR A 39 -0.54 1.54 7.88
CA THR A 39 -1.23 0.29 8.29
C THR A 39 -0.35 -0.94 8.05
N LEU A 40 0.38 -0.97 6.94
CA LEU A 40 1.33 -2.02 6.59
C LEU A 40 2.49 -2.08 7.60
N GLN A 41 3.07 -0.93 7.96
CA GLN A 41 4.12 -0.83 8.99
C GLN A 41 3.64 -1.32 10.36
N LEU A 42 2.43 -0.92 10.78
CA LEU A 42 1.85 -1.41 12.04
C LEU A 42 1.60 -2.92 12.04
N ALA A 43 1.20 -3.52 10.91
CA ALA A 43 1.04 -4.96 10.79
C ALA A 43 2.38 -5.72 10.87
N PHE A 44 3.45 -5.14 10.32
CA PHE A 44 4.81 -5.68 10.46
C PHE A 44 5.34 -5.56 11.89
N ASP A 45 5.19 -4.40 12.54
CA ASP A 45 5.58 -4.16 13.93
C ASP A 45 4.87 -5.11 14.93
N MET A 46 3.61 -5.50 14.63
CA MET A 46 2.86 -6.48 15.41
C MET A 46 3.21 -7.94 15.09
N GLY A 47 3.98 -8.19 14.01
CA GLY A 47 4.36 -9.53 13.55
C GLY A 47 3.22 -10.28 12.84
N ASP A 48 2.19 -9.57 12.37
CA ASP A 48 1.06 -10.15 11.62
C ASP A 48 1.47 -10.51 10.18
N ILE A 49 2.48 -9.83 9.64
CA ILE A 49 3.09 -10.12 8.32
C ILE A 49 4.62 -10.33 8.47
N PRO A 50 5.23 -11.20 7.64
CA PRO A 50 6.67 -11.37 7.63
C PRO A 50 7.38 -10.25 6.83
N GLU A 51 8.69 -10.11 7.06
CA GLU A 51 9.56 -9.06 6.47
C GLU A 51 9.54 -9.07 4.93
N ASP A 52 9.56 -10.25 4.30
CA ASP A 52 9.51 -10.41 2.85
C ASP A 52 8.17 -10.00 2.22
N GLU A 53 7.07 -10.14 2.97
CA GLU A 53 5.74 -9.66 2.57
C GLU A 53 5.59 -8.14 2.80
N PHE A 54 6.26 -7.61 3.83
CA PHE A 54 6.32 -6.18 4.12
C PHE A 54 7.10 -5.42 3.04
N GLU A 55 8.35 -5.83 2.76
CA GLU A 55 9.25 -5.15 1.80
C GLU A 55 8.60 -4.97 0.41
N VAL A 56 7.99 -6.05 -0.13
CA VAL A 56 7.35 -6.02 -1.45
C VAL A 56 6.18 -5.03 -1.50
N ARG A 57 5.35 -4.98 -0.47
CA ARG A 57 4.18 -4.08 -0.41
C ARG A 57 4.56 -2.64 -0.10
N GLU A 58 5.62 -2.43 0.68
CA GLU A 58 6.16 -1.10 0.93
C GLU A 58 6.70 -0.51 -0.38
N GLU A 59 7.44 -1.28 -1.19
CA GLU A 59 7.91 -0.85 -2.51
C GLU A 59 6.73 -0.51 -3.45
N GLU A 60 5.70 -1.36 -3.54
CA GLU A 60 4.51 -1.12 -4.35
C GLU A 60 3.78 0.19 -3.96
N LEU A 61 3.59 0.44 -2.66
CA LEU A 61 2.93 1.66 -2.16
C LEU A 61 3.77 2.91 -2.40
N LEU A 62 5.09 2.84 -2.17
CA LEU A 62 6.01 3.98 -2.40
C LEU A 62 6.08 4.35 -3.88
N LEU A 63 6.11 3.37 -4.79
CA LEU A 63 6.05 3.61 -6.24
C LEU A 63 4.72 4.25 -6.67
N ALA A 64 3.60 3.84 -6.08
CA ALA A 64 2.29 4.44 -6.33
C ALA A 64 2.23 5.92 -5.88
N ILE A 65 2.76 6.23 -4.68
CA ILE A 65 2.86 7.61 -4.17
C ILE A 65 3.72 8.46 -5.11
N GLN A 66 4.91 7.97 -5.49
CA GLN A 66 5.82 8.70 -6.39
C GLN A 66 5.16 9.01 -7.75
N ALA A 67 4.39 8.07 -8.31
CA ALA A 67 3.68 8.27 -9.57
C ALA A 67 2.58 9.36 -9.50
N ILE A 68 1.97 9.58 -8.33
CA ILE A 68 1.03 10.69 -8.10
C ILE A 68 1.81 12.00 -7.90
N GLU A 69 2.87 12.00 -7.10
CA GLU A 69 3.69 13.20 -6.87
C GLU A 69 4.33 13.75 -8.15
N ASP A 70 4.85 12.88 -9.02
CA ASP A 70 5.43 13.29 -10.29
C ASP A 70 4.36 13.83 -11.27
N ARG A 71 3.13 13.27 -11.25
CA ARG A 71 1.99 13.82 -12.02
C ARG A 71 1.62 15.22 -11.54
N ASN A 72 1.41 15.38 -10.23
CA ASN A 72 1.09 16.66 -9.59
C ASN A 72 2.17 17.72 -9.89
N ARG A 73 3.45 17.32 -9.91
CA ARG A 73 4.58 18.20 -10.24
C ARG A 73 4.58 18.63 -11.70
N LEU A 74 4.26 17.72 -12.63
CA LEU A 74 4.17 18.03 -14.06
C LEU A 74 2.99 18.97 -14.35
N GLU A 75 1.82 18.70 -13.78
CA GLU A 75 0.64 19.56 -13.93
C GLU A 75 0.84 20.96 -13.34
N ALA A 76 1.49 21.07 -12.18
CA ALA A 76 1.85 22.36 -11.59
C ALA A 76 2.92 23.16 -12.38
N SER A 77 3.50 22.56 -13.44
CA SER A 77 4.51 23.18 -14.30
C SER A 77 4.03 23.51 -15.72
N ALA A 78 2.76 23.22 -16.03
CA ALA A 78 2.14 23.41 -17.34
C ALA A 78 1.27 24.68 -17.42
#